data_AF-A0A2N2L717-F1
#
_entry.id   AF-A0A2N2L717-F1
#
_cell.length_a   1.000
_cell.length_b   1.000
_cell.length_c   1.000
_cell.angle_alpha   90.00
_cell.angle_beta   90.00
_cell.angle_gamma   90.00
#
_symmetry.space_group_name_H-M   'P 1'
#
loop_
_entity.id
_entity.type
_entity.pdbx_description
1 polymer ?
#
loop_
_entity_poly.entity_id
_entity_poly.type
_entity_poly.pdbx_seq_one_letter_code
_entity_poly.pdbx_strand_id
1 'polypeptide(L)'
;MKHSNGFTLIEVIIIMTIMAIAAAMFVSTMGTSFTQSPASAGLVNKQYQLIQKMEIITSVYRKELQEGTLNLNTFKTYIDTNYSGYASTQLMTISDSTSTFTTNNVLLVTLTDGDQKLQSIFTN
;
A
#
# COMPACT_ATOMS: atom_id res chain seq x y z
N MET A 1 -35.91 20.51 58.12
CA MET A 1 -36.46 21.17 56.91
C MET A 1 -35.47 20.96 55.78
N LYS A 2 -35.84 20.25 54.71
CA LYS A 2 -34.95 20.01 53.55
C LYS A 2 -34.92 21.28 52.69
N HIS A 3 -33.75 21.91 52.57
CA HIS A 3 -33.52 22.99 51.61
C HIS A 3 -33.29 22.38 50.22
N SER A 4 -34.17 22.66 49.26
CA SER A 4 -33.91 22.41 47.84
C SER A 4 -33.39 23.70 47.22
N ASN A 5 -32.07 23.84 47.12
CA ASN A 5 -31.49 24.90 46.31
C ASN A 5 -31.62 24.47 44.84
N GLY A 6 -32.47 25.18 44.09
CA GLY A 6 -32.60 24.96 42.65
C GLY A 6 -31.34 25.40 41.91
N PHE A 7 -31.12 24.84 40.71
CA PHE A 7 -30.03 25.26 39.84
C PHE A 7 -30.21 26.70 39.39
N THR A 8 -29.12 27.48 39.42
CA THR A 8 -29.12 28.84 38.85
C THR A 8 -28.99 28.76 37.33
N LEU A 9 -29.60 29.71 36.61
CA LEU A 9 -29.51 29.76 35.14
C LEU A 9 -28.05 29.79 34.66
N ILE A 10 -27.20 30.53 35.37
CA ILE A 10 -25.77 30.66 35.04
C ILE A 10 -25.03 29.32 35.18
N GLU A 11 -25.36 28.53 36.20
CA GLU A 11 -24.76 27.21 36.41
C GLU A 11 -25.11 26.23 35.29
N VAL A 12 -26.37 26.26 34.82
CA VAL A 12 -26.80 25.43 33.67
C VAL A 12 -26.06 25.83 32.40
N ILE A 13 -25.89 27.13 32.14
CA ILE A 13 -25.15 27.61 30.96
C ILE A 13 -23.69 27.17 31.03
N ILE A 14 -23.04 27.28 32.19
CA ILE A 14 -21.63 26.88 32.37
C ILE A 14 -21.45 25.37 32.16
N ILE A 15 -22.36 24.54 32.67
CA ILE A 15 -22.29 23.09 32.50
C ILE A 15 -22.47 22.71 31.02
N MET A 16 -23.40 23.37 30.31
CA MET A 16 -23.60 23.13 28.88
C MET A 16 -22.40 23.56 28.03
N THR A 17 -21.75 24.69 28.36
CA THR A 17 -20.57 25.14 27.60
C THR A 17 -19.38 24.22 27.82
N ILE A 18 -19.14 23.76 29.05
CA ILE A 18 -18.07 22.79 29.35
C ILE A 18 -18.33 21.46 28.63
N MET A 19 -19.57 20.96 28.63
CA MET A 19 -19.92 19.74 27.88
C MET A 19 -19.74 19.91 26.37
N ALA A 20 -20.10 21.06 25.80
CA ALA A 20 -19.94 21.32 24.38
C ALA A 20 -18.45 21.36 23.96
N ILE A 21 -17.60 21.98 24.78
CA ILE A 21 -16.15 22.02 24.55
C ILE A 21 -15.56 20.61 24.65
N ALA A 22 -15.92 19.86 25.70
CA ALA A 22 -15.46 18.48 25.89
C ALA A 22 -15.87 17.56 24.72
N ALA A 23 -17.11 17.67 24.26
CA ALA A 23 -17.61 16.91 23.12
C ALA A 23 -16.87 17.26 21.81
N ALA A 24 -16.60 18.55 21.56
CA ALA A 24 -15.86 18.99 20.38
C ALA A 24 -14.42 18.44 20.36
N MET A 25 -13.74 18.43 21.51
CA MET A 25 -12.40 17.85 21.66
C MET A 25 -12.40 16.32 21.51
N PHE A 26 -13.44 15.66 21.97
CA PHE A 26 -13.59 14.21 21.85
C PHE A 26 -13.80 13.77 20.39
N VAL A 27 -14.63 14.48 19.63
CA VAL A 27 -14.89 14.16 18.21
C VAL A 27 -13.64 14.34 17.35
N SER A 28 -12.87 15.40 17.55
CA SER A 28 -11.67 15.67 16.74
C SER A 28 -10.55 14.66 16.96
N THR A 29 -10.34 14.26 18.22
CA THR A 29 -9.29 13.30 18.60
C THR A 29 -9.67 11.86 18.24
N MET A 30 -10.90 11.44 18.59
CA MET A 30 -11.32 10.05 18.40
C MET A 30 -11.66 9.74 16.94
N GLY A 31 -12.23 10.70 16.21
CA GLY A 31 -12.52 10.55 14.77
C GLY A 31 -11.26 10.28 13.95
N THR A 32 -10.16 10.98 14.24
CA THR A 32 -8.91 10.83 13.49
C THR A 32 -8.20 9.51 13.82
N SER A 33 -8.12 9.15 15.10
CA SER A 33 -7.44 7.91 15.53
C SER A 33 -8.18 6.63 15.12
N PHE A 34 -9.52 6.60 15.19
CA PHE A 34 -10.29 5.41 14.79
C PHE A 34 -10.41 5.25 13.27
N THR A 35 -10.43 6.35 12.50
CA THR A 35 -10.66 6.28 11.05
C THR A 35 -9.36 6.08 10.26
N GLN A 36 -8.23 6.64 10.72
CA GLN A 36 -6.96 6.55 9.98
C GLN A 36 -6.14 5.30 10.32
N SER A 37 -6.30 4.71 11.51
CA SER A 37 -5.51 3.53 11.91
C SER A 37 -5.82 2.26 11.08
N PRO A 38 -7.09 1.90 10.80
CA PRO A 38 -7.42 0.75 9.96
C PRO A 38 -7.04 0.97 8.49
N ALA A 39 -7.14 2.21 8.00
CA ALA A 39 -6.78 2.56 6.64
C ALA A 39 -5.28 2.32 6.37
N SER A 40 -4.41 2.77 7.30
CA SER A 40 -2.97 2.54 7.20
C SER A 40 -2.60 1.05 7.33
N ALA A 41 -3.24 0.31 8.24
CA ALA A 41 -3.01 -1.14 8.36
C ALA A 41 -3.44 -1.91 7.09
N GLY A 42 -4.57 -1.52 6.49
CA GLY A 42 -5.04 -2.08 5.23
C GLY A 42 -4.09 -1.80 4.06
N LEU A 43 -3.53 -0.59 3.97
CA LEU A 43 -2.53 -0.24 2.96
C LEU A 43 -1.23 -1.03 3.14
N VAL A 44 -0.76 -1.18 4.38
CA VAL A 44 0.45 -1.98 4.66
C VAL A 44 0.23 -3.45 4.31
N ASN A 45 -0.95 -4.00 4.62
CA ASN A 45 -1.29 -5.38 4.26
C ASN A 45 -1.28 -5.61 2.73
N LYS A 46 -1.90 -4.70 1.96
CA LYS A 46 -1.85 -4.75 0.48
C LYS A 46 -0.41 -4.72 -0.04
N GLN A 47 0.44 -3.89 0.58
CA GLN A 47 1.85 -3.79 0.18
C GLN A 47 2.59 -5.10 0.46
N TYR A 48 2.35 -5.74 1.62
CA TYR A 48 2.94 -7.04 1.95
C TYR A 48 2.52 -8.13 0.95
N GLN A 49 1.25 -8.14 0.51
CA GLN A 49 0.79 -9.09 -0.49
C GLN A 49 1.50 -8.91 -1.84
N LEU A 50 1.70 -7.66 -2.27
CA LEU A 50 2.47 -7.37 -3.49
C LEU A 50 3.93 -7.81 -3.36
N ILE A 51 4.56 -7.54 -2.22
CA ILE A 51 5.94 -7.97 -1.95
C ILE A 51 6.04 -9.50 -1.98
N GLN A 52 5.14 -10.21 -1.30
CA GLN A 52 5.15 -11.68 -1.25
C GLN A 52 5.02 -12.29 -2.65
N LYS A 53 4.13 -11.74 -3.50
CA LYS A 53 4.01 -12.18 -4.90
C LYS A 53 5.31 -11.93 -5.68
N MET A 54 5.95 -10.78 -5.48
CA MET A 54 7.22 -10.47 -6.15
C MET A 54 8.38 -11.35 -5.66
N GLU A 55 8.39 -11.74 -4.38
CA GLU A 55 9.37 -12.68 -3.84
C GLU A 55 9.25 -14.06 -4.48
N ILE A 56 8.02 -14.55 -4.69
CA ILE A 56 7.78 -15.82 -5.39
C ILE A 56 8.27 -15.72 -6.84
N ILE A 57 7.94 -14.64 -7.55
CA ILE A 57 8.42 -14.40 -8.93
C ILE A 57 9.95 -14.38 -8.95
N THR A 58 10.57 -13.67 -8.02
CA THR A 58 12.03 -13.57 -7.90
C THR A 58 12.68 -14.90 -7.54
N SER A 59 12.00 -15.74 -6.76
CA SER A 59 12.48 -17.09 -6.42
C SER A 59 12.53 -17.99 -7.66
N VAL A 60 11.48 -17.96 -8.50
CA VAL A 60 11.45 -18.69 -9.77
C VAL A 60 12.56 -18.19 -10.69
N TYR A 61 12.71 -16.88 -10.84
CA TYR A 61 13.80 -16.28 -11.61
C TYR A 61 15.18 -16.76 -11.15
N ARG A 62 15.45 -16.71 -9.83
CA ARG A 62 16.73 -17.14 -9.26
C ARG A 62 16.99 -18.63 -9.49
N LYS A 63 15.94 -19.46 -9.42
CA LYS A 63 16.04 -20.88 -9.70
C LYS A 63 16.42 -21.13 -11.16
N GLU A 64 15.71 -20.52 -12.11
CA GLU A 64 16.00 -20.65 -13.55
C GLU A 64 17.39 -20.11 -13.92
N LEU A 65 17.83 -19.04 -13.24
CA LEU A 65 19.17 -18.47 -13.42
C LEU A 65 20.26 -19.44 -12.92
N GLN A 66 20.06 -20.08 -11.77
CA GLN A 66 21.00 -21.07 -11.22
C GLN A 66 21.05 -22.36 -12.06
N GLU A 67 19.93 -22.76 -12.64
CA GLU A 67 19.82 -23.93 -13.52
C GLU A 67 20.34 -23.64 -14.95
N GLY A 68 20.61 -22.37 -15.28
CA GLY A 68 21.06 -21.95 -16.61
C GLY A 68 19.97 -22.07 -17.69
N THR A 69 18.71 -22.19 -17.29
CA THR A 69 17.54 -22.37 -18.16
C THR A 69 16.75 -21.08 -18.38
N LEU A 70 17.19 -19.98 -17.76
CA LEU A 70 16.49 -18.70 -17.81
C LEU A 70 16.29 -18.23 -19.25
N ASN A 71 15.01 -18.04 -19.59
CA ASN A 71 14.60 -17.39 -20.82
C ASN A 71 13.53 -16.36 -20.50
N LEU A 72 13.84 -15.08 -20.75
CA LEU A 72 12.93 -13.98 -20.41
C LEU A 72 11.56 -14.07 -21.10
N ASN A 73 11.45 -14.71 -22.27
CA ASN A 73 10.15 -14.89 -22.94
C ASN A 73 9.30 -15.95 -22.24
N THR A 74 9.89 -17.09 -21.86
CA THR A 74 9.16 -18.13 -21.12
C THR A 74 8.81 -17.66 -19.72
N PHE A 75 9.73 -16.95 -19.06
CA PHE A 75 9.50 -16.34 -17.76
C PHE A 75 8.40 -15.28 -17.82
N LYS A 76 8.38 -14.45 -18.88
CA LYS A 76 7.28 -13.52 -19.16
C LYS A 76 5.95 -14.26 -19.27
N THR A 77 5.87 -15.29 -20.11
CA THR A 77 4.64 -16.10 -20.29
C THR A 77 4.20 -16.74 -18.97
N TYR A 78 5.13 -17.23 -18.16
CA TYR A 78 4.84 -17.77 -16.83
C TYR A 78 4.17 -16.71 -15.94
N ILE A 79 4.70 -15.48 -15.89
CA ILE A 79 4.11 -14.40 -15.10
C ILE A 79 2.74 -14.01 -15.62
N ASP A 80 2.61 -13.78 -16.93
CA ASP A 80 1.35 -13.37 -17.56
C ASP A 80 0.23 -14.39 -17.33
N THR A 81 0.58 -15.68 -17.29
CA THR A 81 -0.37 -16.77 -17.06
C THR A 81 -0.76 -16.88 -15.58
N ASN A 82 0.22 -16.92 -14.68
CA ASN A 82 -0.02 -17.21 -13.26
C ASN A 82 -0.48 -15.99 -12.44
N TYR A 83 -0.19 -14.79 -12.92
CA TYR A 83 -0.51 -13.53 -12.22
C TYR A 83 -1.39 -12.61 -13.07
N SER A 84 -2.18 -13.18 -13.99
CA SER A 84 -3.13 -12.43 -14.82
C SER A 84 -4.03 -11.55 -13.96
N GLY A 85 -4.19 -10.29 -14.38
CA GLY A 85 -4.98 -9.27 -13.64
C GLY A 85 -4.23 -8.56 -12.50
N TYR A 86 -3.12 -9.11 -12.02
CA TYR A 86 -2.25 -8.46 -11.01
C TYR A 86 -0.92 -7.99 -11.60
N ALA A 87 -0.39 -8.72 -12.58
CA ALA A 87 0.89 -8.45 -13.21
C ALA A 87 0.72 -7.89 -14.62
N SER A 88 1.57 -6.92 -14.96
CA SER A 88 1.82 -6.46 -16.32
C SER A 88 3.31 -6.64 -16.61
N THR A 89 3.62 -7.26 -17.74
CA THR A 89 5.00 -7.55 -18.14
C THR A 89 5.34 -6.88 -19.48
N GLN A 90 6.54 -6.33 -19.57
CA GLN A 90 7.03 -5.67 -20.77
C GLN A 90 8.49 -6.00 -21.00
N LEU A 91 8.81 -6.52 -22.18
CA LEU A 91 10.20 -6.57 -22.65
C LEU A 91 10.56 -5.20 -23.21
N MET A 92 11.67 -4.65 -22.74
CA MET A 92 12.16 -3.35 -23.18
C MET A 92 13.67 -3.28 -23.11
N THR A 93 14.24 -2.29 -23.80
CA THR A 93 15.61 -1.85 -23.59
C THR A 93 15.59 -0.60 -22.73
N ILE A 94 16.59 -0.46 -21.85
CA ILE A 94 16.77 0.72 -21.03
C ILE A 94 18.03 1.42 -21.53
N SER A 95 17.89 2.70 -21.90
CA SER A 95 19.01 3.54 -22.32
C SER A 95 19.26 4.63 -21.28
N ASP A 96 20.51 5.01 -21.09
CA ASP A 96 20.84 6.16 -20.27
C ASP A 96 20.40 7.48 -20.96
N SER A 97 20.40 8.59 -20.21
CA SER A 97 19.97 9.90 -20.74
C SER A 97 20.84 10.40 -21.90
N THR A 98 22.02 9.83 -22.10
CA THR A 98 22.95 10.19 -23.18
C THR A 98 22.88 9.22 -24.37
N SER A 99 22.05 8.17 -24.28
CA SER A 99 21.94 7.05 -25.24
C SER A 99 23.26 6.33 -25.52
N THR A 100 24.25 6.49 -24.66
CA THR A 100 25.59 5.90 -24.84
C THR A 100 25.62 4.46 -24.33
N PHE A 101 24.77 4.17 -23.34
CA PHE A 101 24.59 2.83 -22.79
C PHE A 101 23.15 2.40 -23.00
N THR A 102 22.98 1.23 -23.62
CA THR A 102 21.69 0.58 -23.79
C THR A 102 21.80 -0.85 -23.29
N THR A 103 20.87 -1.27 -22.43
CA THR A 103 20.82 -2.65 -21.96
C THR A 103 20.41 -3.58 -23.09
N ASN A 104 20.75 -4.87 -22.97
CA ASN A 104 20.03 -5.91 -23.70
C ASN A 104 18.55 -5.92 -23.27
N ASN A 105 17.70 -6.67 -23.98
CA ASN A 105 16.30 -6.81 -23.61
C ASN A 105 16.17 -7.24 -22.14
N VAL A 106 15.50 -6.42 -21.34
CA VAL A 106 15.15 -6.69 -19.96
C VAL A 106 13.64 -6.86 -19.85
N LEU A 107 13.21 -7.63 -18.86
CA LEU A 107 11.80 -7.82 -18.55
C LEU A 107 11.41 -6.94 -17.37
N LEU A 108 10.60 -5.92 -17.62
CA LEU A 108 9.93 -5.15 -16.59
C LEU A 108 8.67 -5.90 -16.15
N VAL A 109 8.53 -6.14 -14.85
CA VAL A 109 7.35 -6.74 -14.23
C VAL A 109 6.75 -5.73 -13.26
N THR A 110 5.49 -5.38 -13.48
CA THR A 110 4.73 -4.47 -12.61
C THR A 110 3.59 -5.23 -11.97
N LEU A 111 3.60 -5.36 -10.65
CA LEU A 111 2.47 -5.84 -9.86
C LEU A 111 1.62 -4.66 -9.39
N THR A 112 0.29 -4.79 -9.49
CA THR A 112 -0.67 -3.76 -9.07
C THR A 112 -1.74 -4.36 -8.16
N ASP A 113 -2.06 -3.67 -7.07
CA ASP A 113 -3.21 -3.94 -6.20
C ASP A 113 -3.83 -2.61 -5.75
N GLY A 114 -4.96 -2.23 -6.37
CA GLY A 114 -5.56 -0.92 -6.22
C GLY A 114 -4.60 0.19 -6.65
N ASP A 115 -4.30 1.12 -5.74
CA ASP A 115 -3.39 2.25 -5.97
C ASP A 115 -1.91 1.89 -5.75
N GLN A 116 -1.60 0.70 -5.23
CA GLN A 116 -0.23 0.28 -4.97
C GLN A 116 0.38 -0.45 -6.16
N LYS A 117 1.62 -0.11 -6.46
CA LYS A 117 2.41 -0.69 -7.55
C LYS A 117 3.78 -1.10 -7.05
N LEU A 118 4.25 -2.25 -7.50
CA LEU A 118 5.60 -2.74 -7.25
C LEU A 118 6.21 -3.15 -8.59
N GLN A 119 7.37 -2.59 -8.91
CA GLN A 119 8.08 -2.86 -10.15
C GLN A 119 9.41 -3.55 -9.89
N SER A 120 9.74 -4.52 -10.73
CA SER A 120 11.04 -5.18 -10.74
C SER A 120 11.51 -5.37 -12.18
N ILE A 121 12.82 -5.36 -12.37
CA ILE A 121 13.46 -5.57 -13.67
C ILE A 121 14.26 -6.87 -13.57
N PHE A 122 14.05 -7.75 -14.54
CA PHE A 122 14.74 -9.03 -14.67
C PHE A 122 15.58 -9.03 -15.96
N THR A 123 16.78 -9.59 -15.88
CA THR A 123 17.74 -9.62 -17.00
C THR A 123 18.20 -11.05 -17.24
N ASN A 124 18.77 -11.32 -18.41
CA ASN A 124 19.57 -12.54 -18.61
C ASN A 124 20.99 -12.37 -18.06
#